data_AF-A0A6B2G6C4-F1
#
_entry.id   AF-A0A6B2G6C4-F1
#
_cell.length_a   1.000
_cell.length_b   1.000
_cell.length_c   1.000
_cell.angle_alpha   90.00
_cell.angle_beta   90.00
_cell.angle_gamma   90.00
#
_symmetry.space_group_name_H-M   'P 1'
#
loop_
_entity.id
_entity.type
_entity.pdbx_description
1 polymer ?
#
loop_
_entity_poly.entity_id
_entity_poly.type
_entity_poly.pdbx_seq_one_letter_code
_entity_poly.pdbx_strand_id
1 'polypeptide(L)'
;MKIVDDTSPSSQTRCEKSLGLLAAKFVELLLSAPDGILDLKKAADVMHVRQKRRIYDITNVLEGIGLIEKRSKNSVQWKGVSNGGNSDEIRTRAENLINDINSLKNLDSLFSHHVDNLK
;
A
#
# COMPACT_ATOMS: atom_id res chain seq x y z
N MET A 1 -31.30 29.84 23.49
CA MET A 1 -30.21 29.00 22.97
C MET A 1 -30.38 28.92 21.45
N LYS A 2 -29.70 29.76 20.68
CA LYS A 2 -29.69 29.68 19.21
C LYS A 2 -28.37 29.02 18.84
N ILE A 3 -28.44 27.85 18.20
CA ILE A 3 -27.29 27.22 17.55
C ILE A 3 -26.90 28.16 16.41
N VAL A 4 -25.78 28.85 16.57
CA VAL A 4 -25.15 29.60 15.49
C VAL A 4 -24.33 28.60 14.69
N ASP A 5 -24.85 28.23 13.53
CA ASP A 5 -24.11 27.43 12.57
C ASP A 5 -23.14 28.40 11.86
N ASP A 6 -21.90 28.46 12.35
CA ASP A 6 -20.82 29.28 11.80
C ASP A 6 -20.29 28.64 10.50
N THR A 7 -21.16 28.55 9.48
CA THR A 7 -20.75 28.13 8.14
C THR A 7 -20.53 29.39 7.29
N SER A 8 -19.50 30.13 7.65
CA SER A 8 -18.97 31.21 6.81
C SER A 8 -18.39 30.61 5.51
N PRO A 9 -18.63 31.21 4.32
CA PRO A 9 -18.12 30.68 3.03
C PRO A 9 -16.58 30.62 2.95
N SER A 10 -15.88 31.37 3.79
CA SER A 10 -14.42 31.26 3.99
C SER A 10 -13.99 29.92 4.62
N SER A 11 -14.86 29.31 5.43
CA SER A 11 -14.59 28.05 6.12
C SER A 11 -14.69 26.85 5.19
N GLN A 12 -15.64 26.86 4.24
CA GLN A 12 -15.77 25.82 3.20
C GLN A 12 -14.56 25.79 2.26
N THR A 13 -14.10 26.96 1.77
CA THR A 13 -12.95 27.06 0.84
C THR A 13 -11.60 26.65 1.46
N ARG A 14 -11.47 26.71 2.79
CA ARG A 14 -10.29 26.23 3.51
C ARG A 14 -10.24 24.70 3.57
N CYS A 15 -11.38 24.05 3.76
CA CYS A 15 -11.48 22.58 3.82
C CYS A 15 -11.18 21.91 2.48
N GLU A 16 -11.58 22.54 1.37
CA GLU A 16 -11.31 22.09 -0.01
C GLU A 16 -9.82 22.05 -0.38
N LYS A 17 -8.96 22.71 0.40
CA LYS A 17 -7.49 22.73 0.19
C LYS A 17 -6.73 22.08 1.34
N SER A 18 -7.44 21.35 2.21
CA SER A 18 -6.82 20.66 3.33
C SER A 18 -5.86 19.58 2.86
N LEU A 19 -4.79 19.36 3.64
CA LEU A 19 -3.85 18.29 3.36
C LEU A 19 -4.54 16.92 3.38
N GLY A 20 -5.54 16.73 4.24
CA GLY A 20 -6.33 15.49 4.31
C GLY A 20 -7.07 15.16 3.01
N LEU A 21 -7.71 16.16 2.38
CA LEU A 21 -8.37 15.95 1.09
C LEU A 21 -7.37 15.65 -0.04
N LEU A 22 -6.23 16.35 -0.04
CA LEU A 22 -5.16 16.09 -1.00
C LEU A 22 -4.55 14.68 -0.81
N ALA A 23 -4.38 14.26 0.43
CA ALA A 23 -3.89 12.92 0.77
C ALA A 23 -4.86 11.83 0.31
N ALA A 24 -6.17 12.01 0.52
CA ALA A 24 -7.18 11.07 0.05
C ALA A 24 -7.14 10.90 -1.48
N LYS A 25 -7.15 12.02 -2.22
CA LYS A 25 -7.03 12.01 -3.69
C LYS A 25 -5.70 11.41 -4.17
N PHE A 26 -4.61 11.69 -3.47
CA PHE A 26 -3.29 11.12 -3.79
C PHE A 26 -3.30 9.60 -3.66
N VAL A 27 -3.89 9.07 -2.58
CA VAL A 27 -4.01 7.63 -2.34
C VAL A 27 -4.90 6.97 -3.39
N GLU A 28 -6.03 7.58 -3.76
CA GLU A 28 -6.88 7.07 -4.85
C GLU A 28 -6.11 6.96 -6.18
N LEU A 29 -5.34 7.99 -6.53
CA LEU A 29 -4.49 7.99 -7.72
C LEU A 29 -3.39 6.91 -7.65
N LEU A 30 -2.80 6.74 -6.47
CA LEU A 30 -1.74 5.76 -6.25
C LEU A 30 -2.25 4.32 -6.38
N LEU A 31 -3.43 4.03 -5.83
CA LEU A 31 -4.07 2.71 -5.93
C LEU A 31 -4.59 2.42 -7.34
N SER A 32 -4.97 3.46 -8.09
CA SER A 32 -5.42 3.33 -9.49
C SER A 32 -4.27 3.29 -10.49
N ALA A 33 -3.03 3.52 -10.04
CA ALA A 33 -1.87 3.56 -10.92
C ALA A 33 -1.44 2.16 -11.38
N PRO A 34 -1.13 1.97 -12.67
CA PRO A 34 -0.61 0.70 -13.17
C PRO A 34 0.70 0.34 -12.46
N ASP A 35 0.86 -0.93 -12.13
CA ASP A 35 2.01 -1.50 -11.41
C ASP A 35 2.29 -0.83 -10.04
N GLY A 36 1.32 -0.10 -9.50
CA GLY A 36 1.48 0.69 -8.28
C GLY A 36 2.44 1.88 -8.44
N ILE A 37 2.77 2.29 -9.67
CA ILE A 37 3.74 3.37 -9.94
C ILE A 37 3.00 4.67 -10.28
N LEU A 38 3.07 5.65 -9.38
CA LEU A 38 2.45 6.96 -9.58
C LEU A 38 3.46 8.00 -10.08
N ASP A 39 3.13 8.68 -11.18
CA ASP A 39 3.85 9.85 -11.68
C ASP A 39 3.40 11.12 -10.91
N LEU A 40 4.35 11.74 -10.21
CA LEU A 40 4.11 12.90 -9.37
C LEU A 40 3.75 14.17 -10.15
N LYS A 41 4.16 14.30 -11.42
CA LYS A 41 3.75 15.42 -12.27
C LYS A 41 2.28 15.27 -12.64
N LYS A 42 1.88 14.08 -13.12
CA LYS A 42 0.48 13.79 -13.45
C LYS A 42 -0.43 13.94 -12.23
N ALA A 43 0.01 13.45 -11.07
CA ALA A 43 -0.73 13.61 -9.83
C ALA A 43 -0.88 15.09 -9.42
N ALA A 44 0.15 15.92 -9.62
CA ALA A 44 0.09 17.36 -9.34
C ALA A 44 -0.96 18.08 -10.19
N ASP A 45 -1.04 17.71 -11.47
CA ASP A 45 -2.00 18.28 -12.41
C ASP A 45 -3.45 17.89 -12.02
N VAL A 46 -3.68 16.62 -11.70
CA VAL A 46 -5.01 16.12 -11.31
C VAL A 46 -5.48 16.71 -9.97
N MET A 47 -4.60 16.81 -8.99
CA MET A 47 -4.93 17.39 -7.68
C MET A 47 -5.05 18.92 -7.70
N HIS A 48 -4.83 19.57 -8.86
CA HIS A 48 -4.89 21.03 -9.04
C HIS A 48 -4.01 21.80 -8.04
N VAL A 49 -2.91 21.19 -7.62
CA VAL A 49 -2.03 21.77 -6.60
C VAL A 49 -1.13 22.78 -7.28
N ARG A 50 -1.49 24.08 -7.21
CA ARG A 50 -0.68 25.18 -7.78
C ARG A 50 0.75 25.24 -7.24
N GLN A 51 1.04 24.63 -6.08
CA GLN A 51 2.35 24.60 -5.44
C GLN A 51 2.75 23.18 -5.02
N LYS A 52 3.81 22.62 -5.62
CA LYS A 52 4.31 21.25 -5.38
C LYS A 52 4.63 20.88 -3.92
N ARG A 53 4.60 21.85 -3.00
CA ARG A 53 4.90 21.67 -1.58
C ARG A 53 4.04 20.61 -0.90
N ARG A 54 2.74 20.48 -1.24
CA ARG A 54 1.83 19.52 -0.59
C ARG A 54 2.09 18.07 -0.95
N ILE A 55 2.61 17.81 -2.15
CA ILE A 55 2.99 16.46 -2.58
C ILE A 55 4.09 15.93 -1.67
N TYR A 56 5.09 16.76 -1.35
CA TYR A 56 6.18 16.33 -0.46
C TYR A 56 5.72 16.07 0.97
N ASP A 57 4.73 16.83 1.49
CA ASP A 57 4.16 16.52 2.80
C ASP A 57 3.58 15.10 2.82
N ILE A 58 2.81 14.74 1.77
CA ILE A 58 2.18 13.43 1.66
C ILE A 58 3.23 12.34 1.42
N THR A 59 4.14 12.54 0.46
CA THR A 59 5.13 11.52 0.11
C THR A 59 6.10 11.26 1.25
N ASN A 60 6.55 12.29 1.97
CA ASN A 60 7.49 12.10 3.08
C ASN A 60 6.86 11.32 4.24
N VAL A 61 5.57 11.54 4.53
CA VAL A 61 4.85 10.78 5.56
C VAL A 61 4.69 9.32 5.11
N LEU A 62 4.23 9.09 3.88
CA LEU A 62 4.05 7.73 3.36
C LEU A 62 5.38 6.96 3.21
N GLU A 63 6.45 7.66 2.84
CA GLU A 63 7.82 7.10 2.77
C GLU A 63 8.36 6.82 4.18
N GLY A 64 8.14 7.74 5.13
CA GLY A 64 8.54 7.57 6.53
C GLY A 64 7.82 6.42 7.23
N ILE A 65 6.56 6.13 6.87
CA ILE A 65 5.82 4.94 7.32
C ILE A 65 6.28 3.68 6.56
N GLY A 66 6.89 3.85 5.38
CA GLY A 66 7.33 2.74 4.54
C GLY A 66 6.23 2.12 3.69
N LEU A 67 5.17 2.87 3.35
CA LEU A 67 4.10 2.43 2.44
C LEU A 67 4.43 2.67 0.97
N ILE A 68 5.31 3.63 0.69
CA ILE A 68 5.82 3.93 -0.65
C ILE A 68 7.34 3.94 -0.66
N GLU A 69 7.91 3.88 -1.86
CA GLU A 69 9.31 4.17 -2.12
C GLU A 69 9.50 5.03 -3.35
N LYS A 70 10.65 5.70 -3.40
CA LYS A 70 11.04 6.53 -4.53
C LYS A 70 11.60 5.67 -5.65
N ARG A 71 10.90 5.62 -6.79
CA ARG A 71 11.39 4.96 -8.00
C ARG A 71 12.26 5.92 -8.82
N SER A 72 11.85 7.17 -8.98
CA SER A 72 12.63 8.20 -9.68
C SER A 72 12.31 9.61 -9.18
N LYS A 73 12.99 10.64 -9.73
CA LYS A 73 12.77 12.04 -9.34
C LYS A 73 11.29 12.47 -9.41
N ASN A 74 10.51 11.91 -10.33
CA ASN A 74 9.10 12.26 -10.53
C ASN A 74 8.15 11.07 -10.33
N SER A 75 8.59 9.99 -9.68
CA SER A 75 7.77 8.79 -9.53
C SER A 75 7.99 8.08 -8.21
N VAL A 76 6.89 7.65 -7.61
CA VAL A 76 6.85 6.83 -6.40
C VAL A 76 6.11 5.53 -6.69
N GLN A 77 6.48 4.48 -5.97
CA GLN A 77 5.87 3.17 -6.08
C GLN A 77 5.22 2.77 -4.76
N TRP A 78 4.00 2.26 -4.84
CA TRP A 78 3.27 1.70 -3.71
C TRP A 78 3.80 0.31 -3.39
N LYS A 79 4.15 0.08 -2.11
CA LYS A 79 4.70 -1.21 -1.66
C LYS A 79 3.63 -2.26 -1.40
N GLY A 80 2.38 -1.84 -1.17
CA GLY A 80 1.28 -2.75 -0.86
C GLY A 80 0.67 -3.44 -2.09
N VAL A 81 0.94 -2.95 -3.30
CA VAL A 81 0.60 -3.62 -4.57
C VAL A 81 1.91 -4.14 -5.13
N SER A 82 2.43 -5.18 -4.48
CA SER A 82 3.42 -6.02 -5.14
C SER A 82 2.65 -6.92 -6.12
N ASN A 83 2.31 -6.37 -7.28
CA ASN A 83 2.17 -7.18 -8.48
C ASN A 83 3.57 -7.29 -9.08
N GLY A 84 4.29 -8.40 -8.81
CA GLY A 84 5.42 -8.80 -9.64
C GLY A 84 6.84 -8.80 -9.03
N GLY A 85 7.02 -8.55 -7.73
CA GLY A 85 8.37 -8.56 -7.13
C GLY A 85 8.45 -9.39 -5.86
N ASN A 86 8.13 -8.78 -4.72
CA ASN A 86 8.23 -9.46 -3.43
C ASN A 86 7.04 -10.39 -3.13
N SER A 87 5.84 -10.09 -3.63
CA SER A 87 4.65 -10.92 -3.39
C SER A 87 4.76 -12.27 -4.06
N ASP A 88 5.23 -12.32 -5.31
CA ASP A 88 5.36 -13.59 -6.03
C ASP A 88 6.51 -14.43 -5.45
N GLU A 89 7.64 -13.82 -5.09
CA GLU A 89 8.72 -14.53 -4.39
C GLU A 89 8.26 -15.04 -3.01
N ILE A 90 7.53 -14.23 -2.24
CA ILE A 90 6.98 -14.63 -0.95
C ILE A 90 5.90 -15.71 -1.13
N ARG A 91 5.05 -15.63 -2.15
CA ARG A 91 4.06 -16.66 -2.49
C ARG A 91 4.72 -17.96 -2.89
N THR A 92 5.68 -17.93 -3.81
CA THR A 92 6.45 -19.11 -4.21
C THR A 92 7.17 -19.73 -3.01
N ARG A 93 7.77 -18.91 -2.14
CA ARG A 93 8.40 -19.41 -0.92
C ARG A 93 7.40 -20.01 0.05
N ALA A 94 6.22 -19.41 0.19
CA ALA A 94 5.14 -19.96 1.00
C ALA A 94 4.62 -21.29 0.44
N GLU A 95 4.43 -21.39 -0.88
CA GLU A 95 4.03 -22.62 -1.57
C GLU A 95 5.05 -23.74 -1.36
N ASN A 96 6.35 -23.44 -1.49
CA ASN A 96 7.42 -24.40 -1.23
C ASN A 96 7.40 -24.89 0.24
N LEU A 97 7.27 -23.98 1.20
CA LEU A 97 7.17 -24.34 2.62
C LEU A 97 5.94 -25.22 2.91
N ILE A 98 4.81 -24.96 2.27
CA ILE A 98 3.60 -25.79 2.41
C ILE A 98 3.86 -27.21 1.88
N ASN A 99 4.53 -27.34 0.73
CA ASN A 99 4.88 -28.64 0.16
C ASN A 99 5.86 -29.42 1.05
N ASP A 100 6.85 -28.74 1.63
CA ASP A 100 7.80 -29.34 2.57
C ASP A 100 7.08 -29.87 3.82
N ILE A 101 6.16 -29.09 4.38
CA ILE A 101 5.33 -29.51 5.53
C ILE A 101 4.51 -30.75 5.19
N ASN A 102 3.90 -30.81 4.01
CA ASN A 102 3.10 -31.97 3.61
C ASN A 102 3.96 -33.22 3.42
N SER A 103 5.16 -33.06 2.85
CA SER A 103 6.12 -34.16 2.68
C SER A 103 6.59 -34.71 4.01
N LEU A 104 6.89 -33.83 4.97
CA LEU A 104 7.27 -34.22 6.34
C LEU A 104 6.14 -34.97 7.04
N LYS A 105 4.90 -34.49 6.95
CA LYS A 105 3.73 -35.18 7.53
C LYS A 105 3.51 -36.58 6.95
N ASN A 106 3.72 -36.73 5.65
CA ASN A 106 3.61 -38.04 5.00
C ASN A 106 4.69 -39.01 5.47
N LEU A 107 5.94 -38.53 5.65
CA LEU A 107 7.02 -39.33 6.21
C LEU A 107 6.74 -39.75 7.66
N ASP A 108 6.31 -38.81 8.50
CA ASP A 108 5.95 -39.12 9.89
C ASP A 108 4.83 -40.15 9.97
N SER A 109 3.80 -40.03 9.11
CA SER A 109 2.73 -41.01 9.03
C SER A 109 3.24 -42.39 8.61
N LEU A 110 4.17 -42.46 7.65
CA LEU A 110 4.77 -43.71 7.21
C LEU A 110 5.59 -44.36 8.32
N PHE A 111 6.42 -43.59 9.03
CA PHE A 111 7.21 -44.08 10.15
C PHE A 111 6.34 -44.55 11.30
N SER A 112 5.30 -43.79 11.66
CA SER A 112 4.34 -44.19 12.69
C SER A 112 3.70 -45.54 12.34
N HIS A 113 3.25 -45.70 11.10
CA HIS A 113 2.61 -46.93 10.64
C HIS A 113 3.60 -48.12 10.61
N HIS A 114 4.88 -47.89 10.29
CA HIS A 114 5.91 -48.93 10.34
C HIS A 114 6.22 -49.37 11.79
N VAL A 115 6.31 -48.41 12.72
CA VAL A 115 6.53 -48.70 14.14
C VAL A 115 5.36 -49.50 14.74
N ASP A 116 4.12 -49.21 14.35
CA ASP A 116 2.95 -49.95 14.81
C ASP A 116 2.91 -51.39 14.27
N ASN A 117 3.43 -51.66 13.07
CA ASN A 117 3.54 -53.00 12.50
C ASN A 117 4.66 -53.86 13.13
N LEU A 118 5.56 -53.26 13.92
CA LEU A 118 6.67 -53.94 14.59
C LEU A 118 6.35 -54.33 16.05
N LYS A 119 5.16 -54.00 16.55
CA LYS A 119 4.65 -54.39 17.88
C LYS A 119 3.67 -55.54 17.77
#